data_AF-A0A4U9ILC8-F1
#
_entry.id   AF-A0A4U9ILC8-F1
#
_cell.length_a   1.000
_cell.length_b   1.000
_cell.length_c   1.000
_cell.angle_alpha   90.00
_cell.angle_beta   90.00
_cell.angle_gamma   90.00
#
_symmetry.space_group_name_H-M   'P 1'
#
loop_
_entity.id
_entity.type
_entity.pdbx_description
1 polymer ?
#
loop_
_entity_poly.entity_id
_entity_poly.type
_entity_poly.pdbx_seq_one_letter_code
_entity_poly.pdbx_strand_id
1 'polypeptide(L)'
;MSANNTSASAKSEYFNLTIKGIGYLSNIRQVNHQNGSFLSCVINALSGPTDNPAYVRFDISVAGKEATSLIARCQKAVDEDKKVLFGL
;
A
#
# COMPACT_ATOMS: atom_id res chain seq x y z
N MET A 1 22.81 -37.36 20.92
CA MET A 1 21.47 -36.80 21.17
C MET A 1 21.36 -35.53 20.32
N SER A 2 20.74 -35.61 19.15
CA SER A 2 20.57 -34.45 18.26
C SER A 2 19.16 -33.90 18.45
N ALA A 3 19.05 -32.70 19.03
CA ALA A 3 17.79 -32.02 19.26
C ALA A 3 17.28 -31.41 17.95
N ASN A 4 16.13 -31.89 17.48
CA ASN A 4 15.38 -31.29 16.38
C ASN A 4 14.61 -30.07 16.92
N ASN A 5 15.05 -28.86 16.54
CA ASN A 5 14.31 -27.64 16.83
C ASN A 5 13.26 -27.42 15.74
N THR A 6 12.08 -28.01 15.90
CA THR A 6 10.90 -27.73 15.06
C THR A 6 10.44 -26.31 15.35
N SER A 7 10.86 -25.35 14.51
CA SER A 7 10.38 -23.98 14.56
C SER A 7 8.95 -23.94 14.02
N ALA A 8 7.98 -24.15 14.90
CA ALA A 8 6.58 -23.90 14.58
C ALA A 8 6.44 -22.38 14.34
N SER A 9 6.29 -22.01 13.07
CA SER A 9 6.01 -20.63 12.65
C SER A 9 4.70 -20.19 13.31
N ALA A 10 4.77 -19.48 14.43
CA ALA A 10 3.62 -18.85 15.05
C ALA A 10 2.94 -17.96 14.00
N LYS A 11 1.75 -18.35 13.57
CA LYS A 11 1.00 -17.64 12.54
C LYS A 11 0.62 -16.28 13.12
N SER A 12 1.29 -15.22 12.69
CA SER A 12 0.98 -13.87 13.16
C SER A 12 -0.43 -13.51 12.73
N GLU A 13 -1.28 -13.15 13.68
CA GLU A 13 -2.60 -12.61 13.42
C GLU A 13 -2.48 -11.11 13.14
N TYR A 14 -3.05 -10.66 12.03
CA TYR A 14 -3.06 -9.25 11.63
C TYR A 14 -4.49 -8.74 11.59
N PHE A 15 -4.68 -7.47 11.97
CA PHE A 15 -5.97 -6.80 11.80
C PHE A 15 -6.09 -6.26 10.37
N ASN A 16 -7.26 -6.48 9.75
CA ASN A 16 -7.58 -5.84 8.49
C ASN A 16 -8.12 -4.44 8.75
N LEU A 17 -7.58 -3.45 8.05
CA LEU A 17 -8.06 -2.08 8.06
C LEU A 17 -8.81 -1.78 6.77
N THR A 18 -10.12 -1.52 6.87
CA THR A 18 -10.94 -1.07 5.75
C THR A 18 -11.28 0.40 5.95
N ILE A 19 -10.95 1.23 4.97
CA ILE A 19 -11.17 2.67 5.02
C ILE A 19 -12.16 3.02 3.91
N LYS A 20 -13.06 3.97 4.17
CA LYS A 20 -13.87 4.60 3.14
C LYS A 20 -13.50 6.07 3.05
N GLY A 21 -13.26 6.57 1.85
CA GLY A 21 -12.97 7.99 1.68
C GLY A 21 -12.32 8.32 0.34
N ILE A 22 -11.64 9.46 0.33
CA ILE A 22 -10.86 9.91 -0.82
C ILE A 22 -9.39 10.00 -0.41
N GLY A 23 -8.52 9.58 -1.31
CA GLY A 23 -7.09 9.73 -1.15
C GLY A 23 -6.42 10.13 -2.44
N TYR A 24 -5.18 10.56 -2.34
CA TYR A 24 -4.32 10.87 -3.47
C TYR A 24 -3.15 9.90 -3.48
N LEU A 25 -2.90 9.30 -4.64
CA LEU A 25 -1.69 8.51 -4.86
C LEU A 25 -0.50 9.43 -5.10
N SER A 26 0.60 9.16 -4.43
CA SER A 26 1.88 9.81 -4.67
C SER A 26 3.04 8.83 -4.54
N ASN A 27 4.20 9.20 -5.10
CA ASN A 27 5.46 8.48 -4.96
C ASN A 27 5.33 6.97 -5.24
N ILE A 28 4.81 6.64 -6.42
CA ILE A 28 4.74 5.24 -6.89
C ILE A 28 6.16 4.82 -7.30
N ARG A 29 6.63 3.67 -6.82
CA ARG A 29 7.94 3.12 -7.15
C ARG A 29 7.91 1.61 -7.20
N GLN A 30 8.65 1.05 -8.15
CA GLN A 30 8.91 -0.39 -8.17
C GLN A 30 10.13 -0.70 -7.29
N VAL A 31 9.90 -1.47 -6.24
CA VAL A 31 10.94 -1.92 -5.31
C VAL A 31 11.39 -3.31 -5.74
N ASN A 32 12.65 -3.41 -6.15
CA ASN A 32 13.27 -4.68 -6.54
C ASN A 32 14.05 -5.25 -5.34
N HIS A 33 13.75 -6.49 -4.96
CA HIS A 33 14.45 -7.23 -3.92
C HIS A 33 15.00 -8.55 -4.48
N GLN A 34 15.93 -9.19 -3.77
CA GLN A 34 16.57 -10.44 -4.24
C GLN A 34 15.55 -11.57 -4.50
N ASN A 35 14.42 -11.56 -3.79
CA ASN A 35 13.39 -12.59 -3.86
C ASN A 35 12.12 -12.15 -4.63
N GLY A 36 12.17 -11.02 -5.34
CA GLY A 36 11.03 -10.53 -6.13
C GLY A 36 10.93 -9.01 -6.16
N SER A 37 10.11 -8.51 -7.07
CA SER A 37 9.78 -7.08 -7.16
C SER A 37 8.33 -6.85 -6.75
N PHE A 38 8.09 -5.74 -6.07
CA PHE A 38 6.75 -5.29 -5.69
C PHE A 38 6.61 -3.79 -5.94
N LEU A 39 5.38 -3.35 -6.17
CA LEU A 39 5.09 -1.93 -6.32
C LEU A 39 4.76 -1.34 -4.94
N SER A 40 5.38 -0.22 -4.62
CA SER A 40 5.10 0.55 -3.42
C SER A 40 4.59 1.93 -3.82
N CYS A 41 3.62 2.45 -3.08
CA CYS A 41 3.12 3.79 -3.28
C CYS A 41 2.71 4.41 -1.95
N VAL A 42 2.48 5.72 -1.99
CA VAL A 42 2.00 6.50 -0.86
C VAL A 42 0.56 6.90 -1.16
N ILE A 43 -0.34 6.71 -0.19
CA ILE A 43 -1.71 7.21 -0.24
C ILE A 43 -1.86 8.30 0.82
N ASN A 44 -2.17 9.51 0.39
CA ASN A 44 -2.59 10.59 1.27
C ASN A 44 -4.11 10.61 1.32
N ALA A 45 -4.70 10.00 2.34
CA ALA A 45 -6.13 9.87 2.54
C ALA A 45 -6.68 10.96 3.46
N LEU A 46 -7.92 11.35 3.20
CA LEU A 46 -8.75 12.13 4.12
C LEU A 46 -9.70 11.14 4.83
N SER A 47 -9.63 11.11 6.16
CA SER A 47 -10.45 10.24 7.00
C SER A 47 -11.12 11.06 8.11
N GLY A 48 -12.27 10.61 8.60
CA GLY A 48 -13.04 11.32 9.63
C GLY A 48 -14.23 12.09 9.06
N PRO A 49 -14.91 12.88 9.90
CA PRO A 49 -16.14 13.55 9.54
C PRO A 49 -15.86 14.74 8.60
N THR A 50 -16.84 15.07 7.76
CA THR A 50 -16.71 16.05 6.67
C THR A 50 -16.36 17.46 7.17
N ASP A 51 -16.72 17.78 8.41
CA ASP A 51 -16.47 19.05 9.09
C ASP A 51 -15.05 19.18 9.67
N ASN A 52 -14.38 18.05 9.94
CA ASN A 52 -12.99 18.04 10.43
C ASN A 52 -12.22 16.81 9.91
N PRO A 53 -11.82 16.82 8.63
CA PRO A 53 -11.12 15.69 8.04
C PRO A 53 -9.67 15.61 8.57
N ALA A 54 -9.27 14.42 9.01
CA ALA A 54 -7.90 14.08 9.33
C ALA A 54 -7.15 13.62 8.08
N TYR A 55 -5.95 14.16 7.88
CA TYR A 55 -5.03 13.67 6.87
C TYR A 55 -4.26 12.46 7.41
N VAL A 56 -4.35 11.34 6.69
CA VAL A 56 -3.64 10.12 7.02
C VAL A 56 -2.79 9.70 5.83
N ARG A 57 -1.50 9.50 6.07
CA ARG A 57 -0.56 9.03 5.07
C ARG A 57 -0.31 7.54 5.26
N PHE A 58 -0.50 6.76 4.20
CA PHE A 58 -0.20 5.35 4.17
C PHE A 58 0.94 5.08 3.19
N ASP A 59 2.04 4.51 3.70
CA ASP A 59 3.07 3.92 2.86
C ASP A 59 2.71 2.45 2.66
N ILE A 60 2.28 2.09 1.45
CA ILE A 60 1.73 0.75 1.17
C ILE A 60 2.56 0.00 0.14
N SER A 61 2.48 -1.32 0.24
CA SER A 61 2.91 -2.26 -0.80
C SER A 61 1.67 -2.78 -1.51
N VAL A 62 1.62 -2.60 -2.82
CA VAL A 62 0.50 -3.04 -3.64
C VAL A 62 0.60 -4.55 -3.82
N ALA A 63 -0.45 -5.26 -3.42
CA ALA A 63 -0.58 -6.69 -3.62
C ALA A 63 -1.61 -6.99 -4.72
N GLY A 64 -1.35 -8.03 -5.51
CA GLY A 64 -2.25 -8.47 -6.58
C GLY A 64 -1.90 -7.89 -7.95
N LYS A 65 -2.03 -8.73 -8.98
CA LYS A 65 -1.62 -8.40 -10.36
C LYS A 65 -2.43 -7.24 -10.95
N GLU A 66 -3.74 -7.22 -10.72
CA GLU A 66 -4.64 -6.19 -11.25
C GLU A 66 -4.38 -4.83 -10.60
N ALA A 67 -4.32 -4.77 -9.27
CA ALA A 67 -4.03 -3.55 -8.53
C ALA A 67 -2.66 -2.97 -8.93
N THR A 68 -1.66 -3.83 -9.08
CA THR A 68 -0.31 -3.43 -9.54
C THR A 68 -0.37 -2.82 -10.94
N SER A 69 -1.09 -3.44 -11.88
CA SER A 69 -1.23 -2.93 -13.25
C SER A 69 -1.95 -1.58 -13.31
N LEU A 70 -3.00 -1.39 -12.50
CA LEU A 70 -3.73 -0.12 -12.42
C LEU A 70 -2.85 1.00 -11.87
N ILE A 71 -2.15 0.76 -10.75
CA ILE A 71 -1.28 1.76 -10.15
C ILE A 71 -0.08 2.08 -11.05
N ALA A 72 0.48 1.08 -11.74
CA ALA A 72 1.56 1.30 -12.72
C ALA A 72 1.15 2.23 -13.87
N ARG A 73 -0.11 2.22 -14.31
CA ARG A 73 -0.61 3.16 -15.33
C ARG A 73 -0.67 4.60 -14.81
N CYS A 74 -0.88 4.77 -13.50
CA CYS A 74 -0.90 6.07 -12.84
C CYS A 74 0.50 6.63 -12.57
N GLN A 75 1.57 5.82 -12.72
CA GLN A 75 2.96 6.23 -12.48
C GLN A 75 3.30 7.54 -13.19
N LYS A 76 3.04 7.61 -14.50
CA LYS A 76 3.35 8.80 -15.30
C LYS A 76 2.64 10.05 -14.79
N ALA A 77 1.38 9.92 -14.37
CA ALA A 77 0.63 11.05 -13.83
C ALA A 77 1.22 11.53 -12.49
N VAL A 78 1.61 10.59 -11.62
CA VAL A 78 2.27 10.92 -10.35
C VAL A 78 3.65 11.54 -10.57
N ASP A 79 4.42 11.06 -11.54
CA ASP A 79 5.74 11.62 -11.90
C ASP A 79 5.63 13.04 -12.48
N GLU A 80 4.52 13.34 -13.16
CA GLU A 80 4.17 14.69 -13.64
C GLU A 80 3.53 15.57 -12.55
N ASP A 81 3.60 15.16 -11.28
CA ASP A 81 3.01 15.83 -10.11
C ASP A 81 1.49 16.09 -10.24
N LYS A 82 0.80 15.25 -11.02
CA LYS A 82 -0.66 15.32 -11.16
C LYS A 82 -1.32 14.61 -9.98
N LYS A 83 -2.36 15.24 -9.43
CA LYS A 83 -3.19 14.66 -8.37
C LYS A 83 -4.01 13.49 -8.91
N VAL A 84 -3.54 12.27 -8.67
CA VAL A 84 -4.30 11.05 -8.96
C VAL A 84 -5.25 10.80 -7.78
N LEU A 85 -6.53 11.12 -7.98
CA LEU A 85 -7.58 10.84 -7.00
C LEU A 85 -7.87 9.33 -6.96
N PHE A 86 -7.96 8.80 -5.76
CA PHE A 86 -8.28 7.41 -5.46
C PHE A 86 -9.47 7.37 -4.50
N GLY A 87 -10.48 6.56 -4.82
CA GLY A 87 -11.55 6.24 -3.88
C GLY A 87 -11.14 5.05 -3.02
N LEU A 88 -11.17 5.24 -1.70
CA LEU A 88 -10.94 4.18 -0.71
C LEU A 88 -12.28 3.57 -0.30
#